data_AF-A0A1M5PEM6-F1
#
_entry.id   AF-A0A1M5PEM6-F1
#
_cell.length_a   1.000
_cell.length_b   1.000
_cell.length_c   1.000
_cell.angle_alpha   90.00
_cell.angle_beta   90.00
_cell.angle_gamma   90.00
#
_symmetry.space_group_name_H-M   'P 1'
#
loop_
_entity.id
_entity.type
_entity.pdbx_description
1 polymer ?
#
loop_
_entity_poly.entity_id
_entity_poly.type
_entity_poly.pdbx_seq_one_letter_code
_entity_poly.pdbx_strand_id
1 'polypeptide(L)'
;MSQTSIERLRDYLAQLPPQSQALLMREFERAIERGEETTIATLVLEQLRRVVRGPEPAAPKPEEVEDRVEGVRRRSGEAARLVYRPLDPFLVGGNSTRPGQVRRSSLLPVWQWLARDGAPEQVREYEATLERSFQTGSSHEVEASVRKLQLAAADVILKIAGPSPGGDKQRALSRVGAPNVIEDLLPIGAVLQAREGLDNLNGRLPSQLRVFADSQIASVSSALNAPSLQTPQVLPFALSLIMQRLSAPWQIIRLAIKMAASDDEIRVAATPYGIAVTIALHDLSSLAADLRMDIKRGHFDNVAEQLKILHDGVRGLRTELDLRNDSAWGRQLTSIRADISNSLQSEIDSVPGRVRRILRQRSDKDIPSAPRIDAGEVDEAAALIDFVAVCRTYASELAINEVTLRTYSDLQQYVEHSTEALVQSLRGGDAKARAYRQAQVAAAIRFCDVLFGHDYAQLMSRAAENAVTGERKPSRAG
;
A
#
# COMPACT_ATOMS: atom_id res chain seq x y z
N MET A 1 -38.01 -8.63 -17.15
CA MET A 1 -39.22 -8.14 -16.44
C MET A 1 -39.76 -6.97 -17.25
N SER A 2 -40.98 -7.03 -17.78
CA SER A 2 -41.58 -5.94 -18.57
C SER A 2 -41.95 -4.75 -17.66
N GLN A 3 -41.77 -3.52 -18.14
CA GLN A 3 -42.06 -2.27 -17.39
C GLN A 3 -43.47 -2.28 -16.75
N THR A 4 -44.45 -2.91 -17.41
CA THR A 4 -45.82 -3.11 -16.93
C THR A 4 -45.92 -3.85 -15.59
N SER A 5 -44.95 -4.72 -15.26
CA SER A 5 -44.97 -5.49 -14.01
C SER A 5 -44.48 -4.66 -12.82
N ILE A 6 -43.57 -3.70 -13.05
CA ILE A 6 -43.04 -2.81 -12.02
C ILE A 6 -44.09 -1.75 -11.64
N GLU A 7 -44.85 -1.26 -12.61
CA GLU A 7 -45.95 -0.33 -12.37
C GLU A 7 -47.07 -0.98 -11.54
N ARG A 8 -47.49 -2.20 -11.88
CA ARG A 8 -48.46 -2.97 -11.09
C ARG A 8 -47.99 -3.24 -9.66
N LEU A 9 -46.71 -3.54 -9.48
CA LEU A 9 -46.11 -3.71 -8.16
C LEU A 9 -46.17 -2.41 -7.35
N ARG A 10 -45.79 -1.29 -7.95
CA ARG A 10 -45.83 0.03 -7.29
C ARG A 10 -47.25 0.40 -6.88
N ASP A 11 -48.23 0.18 -7.75
CA ASP A 11 -49.63 0.50 -7.47
C ASP A 11 -50.21 -0.39 -6.35
N TYR A 12 -49.80 -1.66 -6.29
CA TYR A 12 -50.14 -2.56 -5.18
C TYR A 12 -49.51 -2.10 -3.86
N LEU A 13 -48.22 -1.73 -3.87
CA LEU A 13 -47.51 -1.25 -2.67
C LEU A 13 -48.11 0.07 -2.15
N ALA A 14 -48.58 0.94 -3.05
CA ALA A 14 -49.25 2.20 -2.70
C ALA A 14 -50.63 2.00 -2.05
N GLN A 15 -51.30 0.87 -2.29
CA GLN A 15 -52.59 0.53 -1.68
C GLN A 15 -52.46 -0.05 -0.27
N LEU A 16 -51.25 -0.42 0.15
CA LEU A 16 -51.02 -0.98 1.49
C LEU A 16 -51.10 0.10 2.59
N PRO A 17 -51.61 -0.23 3.79
CA PRO A 17 -51.56 0.67 4.94
C PRO A 17 -50.11 1.07 5.30
N PRO A 18 -49.86 2.29 5.80
CA PRO A 18 -48.50 2.78 6.11
C PRO A 18 -47.73 1.88 7.09
N GLN A 19 -48.43 1.26 8.04
CA GLN A 19 -47.83 0.31 8.98
C GLN A 19 -47.34 -0.97 8.28
N SER A 20 -48.08 -1.46 7.28
CA SER A 20 -47.69 -2.62 6.47
C SER A 20 -46.52 -2.30 5.54
N GLN A 21 -46.46 -1.08 4.99
CA GLN A 21 -45.32 -0.61 4.18
C GLN A 21 -44.02 -0.56 5.01
N ALA A 22 -44.08 -0.02 6.24
CA ALA A 22 -42.93 0.05 7.13
C ALA A 22 -42.44 -1.34 7.59
N LEU A 23 -43.36 -2.27 7.85
CA LEU A 23 -43.03 -3.67 8.17
C LEU A 23 -42.35 -4.37 6.99
N LEU A 24 -42.88 -4.20 5.77
CA LEU A 24 -42.28 -4.76 4.56
C LEU A 24 -40.89 -4.18 4.29
N MET A 25 -40.69 -2.87 4.48
CA MET A 25 -39.36 -2.27 4.37
C MET A 25 -38.36 -2.92 5.32
N ARG A 26 -38.73 -3.11 6.59
CA ARG A 26 -37.84 -3.72 7.58
C ARG A 26 -37.54 -5.20 7.26
N GLU A 27 -38.50 -5.94 6.77
CA GLU A 27 -38.31 -7.36 6.43
C GLU A 27 -37.47 -7.55 5.17
N PHE A 28 -37.62 -6.72 4.14
CA PHE A 28 -36.75 -6.76 2.97
C PHE A 28 -35.33 -6.28 3.26
N GLU A 29 -35.15 -5.29 4.15
CA GLU A 29 -33.81 -4.88 4.62
C GLU A 29 -33.12 -6.04 5.36
N ARG A 30 -33.85 -6.76 6.22
CA ARG A 30 -33.34 -7.96 6.91
C ARG A 30 -33.07 -9.14 5.97
N ALA A 31 -33.83 -9.29 4.89
CA ALA A 31 -33.60 -10.34 3.89
C ALA A 31 -32.30 -10.07 3.10
N ILE A 32 -32.01 -8.80 2.78
CA ILE A 32 -30.75 -8.39 2.16
C ILE A 32 -29.57 -8.66 3.10
N GLU A 33 -29.71 -8.35 4.39
CA GLU A 33 -28.68 -8.63 5.40
C GLU A 33 -28.41 -10.13 5.57
N ARG A 34 -29.40 -10.99 5.34
CA ARG A 34 -29.27 -12.46 5.37
C ARG A 34 -28.76 -13.07 4.06
N GLY A 35 -28.61 -12.28 3.00
CA GLY A 35 -28.12 -12.74 1.70
C GLY A 35 -29.15 -13.55 0.88
N GLU A 36 -30.43 -13.50 1.23
CA GLU A 36 -31.51 -14.21 0.54
C GLU A 36 -32.14 -13.30 -0.53
N GLU A 37 -32.15 -13.74 -1.79
CA GLU A 37 -32.81 -13.07 -2.94
C GLU A 37 -32.62 -11.54 -3.02
N THR A 38 -31.37 -11.09 -2.89
CA THR A 38 -30.98 -9.66 -2.84
C THR A 38 -31.50 -8.83 -4.01
N THR A 39 -31.62 -9.41 -5.21
CA THR A 39 -32.07 -8.68 -6.41
C THR A 39 -33.54 -8.27 -6.33
N ILE A 40 -34.42 -9.15 -5.85
CA ILE A 40 -35.86 -8.86 -5.74
C ILE A 40 -36.11 -7.95 -4.54
N ALA A 41 -35.46 -8.22 -3.41
CA ALA A 41 -35.57 -7.40 -2.21
C ALA A 41 -35.14 -5.94 -2.44
N THR A 42 -34.05 -5.72 -3.18
CA THR A 42 -33.58 -4.37 -3.52
C THR A 42 -34.56 -3.63 -4.42
N LEU A 43 -35.15 -4.32 -5.41
CA LEU A 43 -36.15 -3.74 -6.31
C LEU A 43 -37.43 -3.32 -5.56
N VAL A 44 -37.95 -4.19 -4.68
CA VAL A 44 -39.17 -3.91 -3.90
C VAL A 44 -38.92 -2.77 -2.91
N LEU A 45 -37.75 -2.70 -2.27
CA LEU A 45 -37.38 -1.59 -1.38
C LEU A 45 -37.29 -0.25 -2.12
N GLU A 46 -36.77 -0.23 -3.35
CA GLU A 46 -36.72 0.98 -4.16
C GLU A 46 -38.14 1.49 -4.45
N GLN A 47 -39.07 0.60 -4.79
CA GLN A 47 -40.47 0.98 -5.03
C GLN A 47 -41.19 1.40 -3.74
N LEU A 48 -40.99 0.70 -2.61
CA LEU A 48 -41.54 1.08 -1.30
C LEU A 48 -41.06 2.47 -0.86
N ARG A 49 -39.76 2.77 -1.03
CA ARG A 49 -39.19 4.09 -0.71
C ARG A 49 -39.80 5.19 -1.58
N ARG A 50 -40.07 4.92 -2.86
CA ARG A 50 -40.75 5.87 -3.76
C ARG A 50 -42.21 6.12 -3.34
N VAL A 51 -42.92 5.09 -2.89
CA VAL A 51 -44.31 5.21 -2.40
C VAL A 51 -44.38 6.00 -1.10
N VAL A 52 -43.49 5.74 -0.13
CA VAL A 52 -43.47 6.41 1.18
C VAL A 52 -43.05 7.87 1.09
N ARG A 53 -42.18 8.22 0.13
CA ARG A 53 -41.67 9.59 -0.01
C ARG A 53 -42.73 10.59 -0.49
N GLY A 54 -43.86 10.11 -1.03
CA GLY A 54 -44.97 10.92 -1.54
C GLY A 54 -44.59 11.82 -2.74
N PRO A 55 -45.58 12.34 -3.49
CA PRO A 55 -45.32 13.35 -4.51
C PRO A 55 -45.02 14.69 -3.82
N GLU A 56 -43.82 15.21 -4.08
CA GLU A 56 -43.28 16.46 -3.52
C GLU A 56 -44.15 17.67 -3.93
N PRO A 57 -44.58 18.54 -3.00
CA PRO A 57 -45.28 19.78 -3.35
C PRO A 57 -44.32 20.73 -4.08
N ALA A 58 -44.85 21.43 -5.09
CA ALA A 58 -44.12 22.23 -6.07
C ALA A 58 -43.04 23.15 -5.46
N ALA A 59 -41.81 22.65 -5.49
CA ALA A 59 -40.56 23.35 -5.25
C ALA A 59 -39.70 23.21 -6.54
N PRO A 60 -38.71 24.09 -6.77
CA PRO A 60 -38.00 24.16 -8.07
C PRO A 60 -37.36 22.82 -8.44
N LYS A 61 -37.28 22.56 -9.75
CA LYS A 61 -36.92 21.28 -10.39
C LYS A 61 -35.76 20.56 -9.67
N PRO A 62 -35.88 19.24 -9.37
CA PRO A 62 -34.87 18.45 -8.66
C PRO A 62 -33.47 18.50 -9.29
N GLU A 63 -33.40 18.55 -10.62
CA GLU A 63 -32.16 18.58 -11.38
C GLU A 63 -31.35 19.86 -11.13
N GLU A 64 -32.00 21.02 -10.97
CA GLU A 64 -31.30 22.29 -10.73
C GLU A 64 -30.77 22.42 -9.31
N VAL A 65 -31.41 21.76 -8.33
CA VAL A 65 -30.97 21.78 -6.92
C VAL A 65 -29.84 20.79 -6.68
N GLU A 66 -29.92 19.58 -7.24
CA GLU A 66 -28.84 18.60 -7.16
C GLU A 66 -27.59 19.06 -7.92
N ASP A 67 -27.71 19.61 -9.14
CA ASP A 67 -26.56 20.19 -9.86
C ASP A 67 -25.97 21.40 -9.14
N ARG A 68 -26.80 22.22 -8.47
CA ARG A 68 -26.29 23.35 -7.67
C ARG A 68 -25.56 22.88 -6.43
N VAL A 69 -26.10 21.91 -5.68
CA VAL A 69 -25.45 21.37 -4.47
C VAL A 69 -24.17 20.62 -4.83
N GLU A 70 -24.18 19.85 -5.91
CA GLU A 70 -23.00 19.13 -6.39
C GLU A 70 -21.96 20.09 -6.99
N GLY A 71 -22.40 21.14 -7.69
CA GLY A 71 -21.55 22.22 -8.18
C GLY A 71 -20.93 23.06 -7.06
N VAL A 72 -21.63 23.30 -5.95
CA VAL A 72 -21.08 23.93 -4.74
C VAL A 72 -20.04 23.02 -4.07
N ARG A 73 -20.32 21.71 -3.96
CA ARG A 73 -19.37 20.74 -3.40
C ARG A 73 -18.09 20.61 -4.23
N ARG A 74 -18.21 20.54 -5.57
CA ARG A 74 -17.06 20.50 -6.48
C ARG A 74 -16.22 21.77 -6.36
N ARG A 75 -16.85 22.95 -6.35
CA ARG A 75 -16.15 24.24 -6.18
C ARG A 75 -15.46 24.37 -4.84
N SER A 76 -16.11 23.98 -3.73
CA SER A 76 -15.49 24.00 -2.41
C SER A 76 -14.33 23.00 -2.30
N GLY A 77 -14.46 21.83 -2.94
CA GLY A 77 -13.37 20.85 -3.05
C GLY A 77 -12.18 21.36 -3.86
N GLU A 78 -12.41 22.07 -4.96
CA GLU A 78 -11.36 22.71 -5.78
C GLU A 78 -10.68 23.87 -5.04
N ALA A 79 -11.47 24.70 -4.34
CA ALA A 79 -10.99 25.80 -3.52
C ALA A 79 -10.04 25.31 -2.42
N ALA A 80 -10.41 24.25 -1.70
CA ALA A 80 -9.57 23.64 -0.68
C ALA A 80 -8.26 23.04 -1.25
N ARG A 81 -8.33 22.40 -2.42
CA ARG A 81 -7.15 21.78 -3.08
C ARG A 81 -6.08 22.81 -3.41
N LEU A 82 -6.46 23.99 -3.93
CA LEU A 82 -5.50 25.06 -4.24
C LEU A 82 -4.79 25.57 -2.98
N VAL A 83 -5.52 25.73 -1.87
CA VAL A 83 -4.96 26.16 -0.58
C VAL A 83 -4.00 25.11 -0.01
N TYR A 84 -4.34 23.82 -0.14
CA TYR A 84 -3.52 22.73 0.39
C TYR A 84 -2.46 22.18 -0.56
N ARG A 85 -2.29 22.74 -1.77
CA ARG A 85 -1.23 22.33 -2.73
C ARG A 85 0.16 22.16 -2.10
N PRO A 86 0.65 23.03 -1.17
CA PRO A 86 1.95 22.83 -0.53
C PRO A 86 2.08 21.55 0.30
N LEU A 87 0.96 20.95 0.71
CA LEU A 87 0.92 19.71 1.47
C LEU A 87 0.99 18.46 0.61
N ASP A 88 0.73 18.56 -0.70
CA ASP A 88 0.63 17.41 -1.61
C ASP A 88 1.78 16.39 -1.48
N PRO A 89 3.06 16.81 -1.37
CA PRO A 89 4.18 15.88 -1.21
C PRO A 89 4.14 15.06 0.09
N PHE A 90 3.34 15.47 1.08
CA PHE A 90 3.36 14.93 2.44
C PHE A 90 2.08 14.16 2.80
N LEU A 91 1.12 14.07 1.86
CA LEU A 91 -0.18 13.46 2.13
C LEU A 91 -0.11 11.93 2.08
N VAL A 92 -0.61 11.27 3.13
CA VAL A 92 -0.77 9.82 3.21
C VAL A 92 -2.23 9.41 3.38
N GLY A 93 -2.57 8.19 2.92
CA GLY A 93 -3.93 7.65 3.03
C GLY A 93 -4.20 6.86 4.32
N GLY A 94 -3.15 6.38 5.00
CA GLY A 94 -3.26 5.49 6.16
C GLY A 94 -3.53 6.20 7.49
N ASN A 95 -3.88 5.40 8.50
CA ASN A 95 -4.11 5.89 9.87
C ASN A 95 -2.82 6.15 10.66
N SER A 96 -1.72 5.49 10.30
CA SER A 96 -0.40 5.74 10.90
C SER A 96 0.34 6.79 10.08
N THR A 97 0.91 7.78 10.76
CA THR A 97 1.75 8.83 10.16
C THR A 97 3.08 8.86 10.88
N ARG A 98 4.15 9.11 10.12
CA ARG A 98 5.44 9.49 10.69
C ARG A 98 5.65 11.01 10.66
N PRO A 99 6.66 11.53 11.38
CA PRO A 99 7.09 12.91 11.22
C PRO A 99 7.29 13.27 9.74
N GLY A 100 6.81 14.45 9.35
CA GLY A 100 6.88 14.94 7.96
C GLY A 100 5.80 14.38 7.03
N GLN A 101 4.71 13.83 7.56
CA GLN A 101 3.52 13.39 6.83
C GLN A 101 2.24 13.96 7.46
N VAL A 102 1.17 14.01 6.66
CA VAL A 102 -0.17 14.47 7.06
C VAL A 102 -1.20 13.53 6.45
N ARG A 103 -2.25 13.16 7.21
CA ARG A 103 -3.32 12.32 6.65
C ARG A 103 -4.17 13.12 5.68
N ARG A 104 -4.41 12.57 4.48
CA ARG A 104 -5.30 13.18 3.48
C ARG A 104 -6.72 13.34 4.01
N SER A 105 -7.17 12.43 4.89
CA SER A 105 -8.48 12.48 5.54
C SER A 105 -8.68 13.70 6.44
N SER A 106 -7.59 14.33 6.91
CA SER A 106 -7.65 15.47 7.83
C SER A 106 -7.90 16.80 7.11
N LEU A 107 -7.63 16.88 5.80
CA LEU A 107 -7.75 18.14 5.06
C LEU A 107 -9.18 18.69 5.00
N LEU A 108 -10.17 17.83 4.76
CA LEU A 108 -11.56 18.27 4.63
C LEU A 108 -12.15 18.79 5.96
N PRO A 109 -12.01 18.08 7.10
CA PRO A 109 -12.40 18.61 8.40
C PRO A 109 -11.72 19.94 8.75
N VAL A 110 -10.42 20.07 8.49
CA VAL A 110 -9.69 21.33 8.74
C VAL A 110 -10.21 22.45 7.85
N TRP A 111 -10.50 22.19 6.57
CA TRP A 111 -11.11 23.17 5.67
C TRP A 111 -12.47 23.66 6.17
N GLN A 112 -13.34 22.73 6.55
CA GLN A 112 -14.68 23.06 7.08
C GLN A 112 -14.58 23.90 8.34
N TRP A 113 -13.63 23.58 9.23
CA TRP A 113 -13.37 24.37 10.41
C TRP A 113 -12.81 25.77 10.08
N LEU A 114 -11.87 25.89 9.14
CA LEU A 114 -11.35 27.18 8.67
C LEU A 114 -12.46 28.08 8.13
N ALA A 115 -13.36 27.52 7.30
CA ALA A 115 -14.48 28.24 6.71
C ALA A 115 -15.53 28.68 7.76
N ARG A 116 -15.72 27.92 8.83
CA ARG A 116 -16.74 28.17 9.85
C ARG A 116 -16.25 29.06 10.99
N ASP A 117 -15.12 28.71 11.59
CA ASP A 117 -14.65 29.25 12.87
C ASP A 117 -13.22 29.81 12.80
N GLY A 118 -12.37 29.30 11.90
CA GLY A 118 -10.94 29.62 11.89
C GLY A 118 -10.62 30.96 11.24
N ALA A 119 -10.99 31.12 9.96
CA ALA A 119 -10.72 32.30 9.14
C ALA A 119 -11.90 32.58 8.17
N PRO A 120 -13.15 32.70 8.67
CA PRO A 120 -14.35 32.73 7.82
C PRO A 120 -14.42 33.94 6.89
N GLU A 121 -13.79 35.05 7.24
CA GLU A 121 -13.72 36.25 6.39
C GLU A 121 -12.72 36.07 5.25
N GLN A 122 -11.54 35.53 5.54
CA GLN A 122 -10.48 35.28 4.57
C GLN A 122 -10.89 34.18 3.59
N VAL A 123 -11.59 33.14 4.06
CA VAL A 123 -12.16 32.10 3.19
C VAL A 123 -13.19 32.70 2.23
N ARG A 124 -14.11 33.54 2.71
CA ARG A 124 -15.10 34.22 1.85
C ARG A 124 -14.46 35.14 0.82
N GLU A 125 -13.44 35.91 1.21
CA GLU A 125 -12.68 36.78 0.28
C GLU A 125 -11.97 35.97 -0.81
N TYR A 126 -11.38 34.83 -0.43
CA TYR A 126 -10.74 33.91 -1.35
C TYR A 126 -11.74 33.27 -2.33
N GLU A 127 -12.86 32.74 -1.84
CA GLU A 127 -13.90 32.13 -2.67
C GLU A 127 -14.48 33.14 -3.67
N ALA A 128 -14.71 34.40 -3.26
CA ALA A 128 -15.16 35.47 -4.15
C ALA A 128 -14.10 35.85 -5.21
N THR A 129 -12.81 35.73 -4.89
CA THR A 129 -11.72 35.96 -5.85
C THR A 129 -11.62 34.81 -6.85
N LEU A 130 -11.75 33.57 -6.37
CA LEU A 130 -11.77 32.38 -7.20
C LEU A 130 -12.96 32.40 -8.17
N GLU A 131 -14.15 32.77 -7.70
CA GLU A 131 -15.35 32.89 -8.54
C GLU A 131 -15.19 33.96 -9.65
N ARG A 132 -14.57 35.12 -9.32
CA ARG A 132 -14.23 36.13 -10.33
C ARG A 132 -13.21 35.62 -11.34
N SER A 133 -12.21 34.86 -10.90
CA SER A 133 -11.17 34.33 -11.80
C SER A 133 -11.72 33.34 -12.83
N PHE A 134 -12.74 32.55 -12.49
CA PHE A 134 -13.42 31.68 -13.45
C PHE A 134 -14.13 32.46 -14.55
N GLN A 135 -14.50 33.71 -14.30
CA GLN A 135 -15.17 34.59 -15.26
C GLN A 135 -14.17 35.38 -16.12
N THR A 136 -13.00 35.74 -15.57
CA THR A 136 -12.04 36.65 -16.20
C THR A 136 -10.75 35.99 -16.69
N GLY A 137 -10.46 34.75 -16.29
CA GLY A 137 -9.22 34.02 -16.63
C GLY A 137 -7.96 34.51 -15.92
N SER A 138 -8.06 35.38 -14.90
CA SER A 138 -6.90 35.96 -14.19
C SER A 138 -6.32 35.00 -13.14
N SER A 139 -5.26 34.26 -13.50
CA SER A 139 -4.61 33.29 -12.60
C SER A 139 -3.73 33.92 -11.50
N HIS A 140 -3.21 35.14 -11.71
CA HIS A 140 -2.26 35.76 -10.77
C HIS A 140 -2.97 36.26 -9.49
N GLU A 141 -4.19 36.76 -9.62
CA GLU A 141 -5.01 37.19 -8.48
C GLU A 141 -5.39 36.01 -7.57
N VAL A 142 -5.62 34.84 -8.16
CA VAL A 142 -5.91 33.60 -7.42
C VAL A 142 -4.71 33.19 -6.58
N GLU A 143 -3.50 33.14 -7.15
CA GLU A 143 -2.30 32.73 -6.40
C GLU A 143 -1.99 33.69 -5.24
N ALA A 144 -2.16 35.01 -5.43
CA ALA A 144 -2.02 35.99 -4.35
C ALA A 144 -3.07 35.79 -3.24
N SER A 145 -4.32 35.49 -3.62
CA SER A 145 -5.40 35.21 -2.68
C SER A 145 -5.18 33.90 -1.92
N VAL A 146 -4.71 32.84 -2.60
CA VAL A 146 -4.31 31.56 -2.00
C VAL A 146 -3.22 31.80 -0.96
N ARG A 147 -2.16 32.56 -1.29
CA ARG A 147 -1.08 32.88 -0.35
C ARG A 147 -1.61 33.62 0.89
N LYS A 148 -2.48 34.62 0.70
CA LYS A 148 -3.10 35.36 1.81
C LYS A 148 -3.88 34.43 2.74
N LEU A 149 -4.68 33.52 2.17
CA LEU A 149 -5.45 32.55 2.96
C LEU A 149 -4.56 31.51 3.64
N GLN A 150 -3.49 31.04 2.99
CA GLN A 150 -2.53 30.09 3.59
C GLN A 150 -1.86 30.68 4.84
N LEU A 151 -1.42 31.94 4.78
CA LEU A 151 -0.82 32.62 5.93
C LEU A 151 -1.84 32.82 7.06
N ALA A 152 -3.06 33.27 6.74
CA ALA A 152 -4.13 33.42 7.73
C ALA A 152 -4.51 32.08 8.39
N ALA A 153 -4.61 31.01 7.59
CA ALA A 153 -4.86 29.66 8.09
C ALA A 153 -3.73 29.18 9.01
N ALA A 154 -2.48 29.38 8.61
CA ALA A 154 -1.32 29.02 9.41
C ALA A 154 -1.30 29.73 10.77
N ASP A 155 -1.54 31.05 10.79
CA ASP A 155 -1.55 31.85 12.02
C ASP A 155 -2.64 31.38 12.99
N VAL A 156 -3.87 31.15 12.49
CA VAL A 156 -4.97 30.68 13.35
C VAL A 156 -4.68 29.29 13.88
N ILE A 157 -4.18 28.38 13.02
CA ILE A 157 -3.80 27.02 13.40
C ILE A 157 -2.73 27.03 14.50
N LEU A 158 -1.64 27.79 14.30
CA LEU A 158 -0.54 27.85 15.24
C LEU A 158 -0.98 28.45 16.59
N LYS A 159 -1.89 29.43 16.56
CA LYS A 159 -2.46 30.02 17.77
C LYS A 159 -3.26 29.01 18.59
N ILE A 160 -4.05 28.14 17.96
CA ILE A 160 -4.88 27.15 18.69
C ILE A 160 -4.13 25.87 19.03
N ALA A 161 -3.15 25.47 18.20
CA ALA A 161 -2.37 24.26 18.42
C ALA A 161 -1.20 24.50 19.39
N GLY A 162 -0.65 25.72 19.41
CA GLY A 162 0.46 26.12 20.28
C GLY A 162 0.14 26.03 21.79
N PRO A 163 1.17 25.95 22.66
CA PRO A 163 0.97 25.89 24.10
C PRO A 163 0.32 27.18 24.61
N SER A 164 -0.93 27.09 25.08
CA SER A 164 -1.64 28.20 25.74
C SER A 164 -2.27 27.67 27.04
N PRO A 165 -2.12 28.39 28.17
CA PRO A 165 -2.75 28.00 29.43
C PRO A 165 -4.24 28.32 29.39
N GLY A 166 -5.11 27.31 29.46
CA GLY A 166 -6.56 27.52 29.64
C GLY A 166 -7.46 26.41 29.06
N GLY A 167 -8.66 26.23 29.65
CA GLY A 167 -9.67 25.25 29.24
C GLY A 167 -10.32 25.53 27.88
N ASP A 168 -10.25 26.78 27.39
CA ASP A 168 -10.80 27.18 26.09
C ASP A 168 -10.08 26.51 24.91
N LYS A 169 -8.82 26.10 25.08
CA LYS A 169 -8.06 25.38 24.04
C LYS A 169 -8.70 24.05 23.69
N GLN A 170 -9.06 23.25 24.68
CA GLN A 170 -9.64 21.92 24.43
C GLN A 170 -11.01 22.04 23.73
N ARG A 171 -11.78 23.07 24.07
CA ARG A 171 -13.05 23.39 23.43
C ARG A 171 -12.88 23.91 22.00
N ALA A 172 -11.81 24.67 21.72
CA ALA A 172 -11.50 25.10 20.37
C ALA A 172 -11.06 23.92 19.48
N LEU A 173 -10.21 23.02 20.00
CA LEU A 173 -9.73 21.85 19.27
C LEU A 173 -10.84 20.84 18.98
N SER A 174 -11.80 20.63 19.90
CA SER A 174 -12.94 19.73 19.66
C SER A 174 -13.85 20.19 18.52
N ARG A 175 -13.82 21.48 18.17
CA ARG A 175 -14.56 22.04 17.02
C ARG A 175 -13.86 21.79 15.68
N VAL A 176 -12.56 21.43 15.69
CA VAL A 176 -11.78 21.13 14.49
C VAL A 176 -12.13 19.74 13.96
N GLY A 177 -12.13 18.73 14.83
CA GLY A 177 -12.44 17.36 14.43
C GLY A 177 -12.06 16.32 15.45
N ALA A 178 -12.02 15.06 15.00
CA ALA A 178 -11.59 13.92 15.80
C ALA A 178 -10.10 14.02 16.20
N PRO A 179 -9.63 13.25 17.19
CA PRO A 179 -8.26 13.35 17.70
C PRO A 179 -7.16 13.24 16.64
N ASN A 180 -7.32 12.35 15.66
CA ASN A 180 -6.39 12.21 14.53
C ASN A 180 -6.31 13.46 13.65
N VAL A 181 -7.41 14.19 13.47
CA VAL A 181 -7.42 15.48 12.75
C VAL A 181 -6.69 16.54 13.56
N ILE A 182 -6.86 16.54 14.88
CA ILE A 182 -6.18 17.47 15.80
C ILE A 182 -4.66 17.25 15.78
N GLU A 183 -4.20 16.00 15.71
CA GLU A 183 -2.78 15.66 15.56
C GLU A 183 -2.17 16.26 14.29
N ASP A 184 -2.92 16.25 13.19
CA ASP A 184 -2.48 16.76 11.88
C ASP A 184 -2.57 18.29 11.76
N LEU A 185 -3.27 18.96 12.69
CA LEU A 185 -3.52 20.39 12.62
C LEU A 185 -2.24 21.22 12.68
N LEU A 186 -1.37 20.96 13.67
CA LEU A 186 -0.09 21.67 13.81
C LEU A 186 0.84 21.44 12.59
N PRO A 187 1.06 20.19 12.12
CA PRO A 187 1.83 19.94 10.91
C PRO A 187 1.27 20.66 9.66
N ILE A 188 -0.06 20.72 9.49
CA ILE A 188 -0.70 21.48 8.41
C ILE A 188 -0.31 22.96 8.48
N GLY A 189 -0.49 23.59 9.66
CA GLY A 189 -0.15 25.00 9.84
C GLY A 189 1.33 25.30 9.62
N ALA A 190 2.22 24.41 10.08
CA ALA A 190 3.66 24.55 9.92
C ALA A 190 4.10 24.54 8.45
N VAL A 191 3.55 23.64 7.63
CA VAL A 191 3.83 23.59 6.18
C VAL A 191 3.29 24.82 5.47
N LEU A 192 2.06 25.25 5.79
CA LEU A 192 1.47 26.45 5.21
C LEU A 192 2.29 27.70 5.53
N GLN A 193 2.78 27.83 6.77
CA GLN A 193 3.66 28.93 7.18
C GLN A 193 5.01 28.89 6.47
N ALA A 194 5.60 27.71 6.32
CA ALA A 194 6.94 27.52 5.77
C ALA A 194 6.96 27.31 4.24
N ARG A 195 5.83 27.51 3.55
CA ARG A 195 5.66 27.24 2.12
C ARG A 195 6.82 27.76 1.28
N GLU A 196 7.19 29.04 1.41
CA GLU A 196 8.27 29.62 0.61
C GLU A 196 9.62 28.93 0.83
N GLY A 197 9.92 28.58 2.09
CA GLY A 197 11.16 27.87 2.42
C GLY A 197 11.19 26.48 1.79
N LEU A 198 10.06 25.76 1.82
CA LEU A 198 9.92 24.43 1.24
C LEU A 198 9.95 24.48 -0.30
N ASP A 199 9.31 25.47 -0.92
CA ASP A 199 9.34 25.69 -2.37
C ASP A 199 10.77 26.02 -2.83
N ASN A 200 11.48 26.89 -2.11
CA ASN A 200 12.88 27.24 -2.40
C ASN A 200 13.82 26.04 -2.22
N LEU A 201 13.63 25.23 -1.17
CA LEU A 201 14.37 23.99 -0.98
C LEU A 201 14.13 23.06 -2.18
N ASN A 202 12.88 22.80 -2.52
CA ASN A 202 12.51 21.90 -3.61
C ASN A 202 13.08 22.37 -4.96
N GLY A 203 13.11 23.68 -5.23
CA GLY A 203 13.70 24.26 -6.44
C GLY A 203 15.23 24.14 -6.51
N ARG A 204 15.93 24.06 -5.37
CA ARG A 204 17.39 23.89 -5.29
C ARG A 204 17.83 22.42 -5.32
N LEU A 205 16.93 21.48 -5.03
CA LEU A 205 17.26 20.06 -4.99
C LEU A 205 17.34 19.49 -6.42
N PRO A 206 18.34 18.63 -6.71
CA PRO A 206 18.34 17.84 -7.94
C PRO A 206 17.09 16.96 -8.05
N SER A 207 16.65 16.69 -9.28
CA SER A 207 15.49 15.81 -9.52
C SER A 207 15.69 14.39 -9.00
N GLN A 208 16.92 13.89 -8.99
CA GLN A 208 17.30 12.60 -8.44
C GLN A 208 18.71 12.62 -7.82
N LEU A 209 18.85 12.00 -6.66
CA LEU A 209 20.08 11.83 -5.89
C LEU A 209 20.37 10.32 -5.78
N ARG A 210 21.23 9.81 -6.69
CA ARG A 210 21.58 8.37 -6.73
C ARG A 210 22.56 7.95 -5.64
N VAL A 211 23.52 8.81 -5.33
CA VAL A 211 24.53 8.57 -4.29
C VAL A 211 24.55 9.78 -3.38
N PHE A 212 24.11 9.59 -2.14
CA PHE A 212 24.11 10.66 -1.14
C PHE A 212 25.42 10.65 -0.34
N ALA A 213 26.50 11.15 -0.95
CA ALA A 213 27.84 11.27 -0.38
C ALA A 213 28.18 12.73 0.00
N ASP A 214 29.38 12.98 0.52
CA ASP A 214 29.79 14.26 1.12
C ASP A 214 29.46 15.51 0.28
N SER A 215 29.67 15.47 -1.04
CA SER A 215 29.35 16.61 -1.91
C SER A 215 27.85 16.91 -1.99
N GLN A 216 27.03 15.86 -2.09
CA GLN A 216 25.57 15.99 -2.09
C GLN A 216 25.04 16.38 -0.72
N ILE A 217 25.63 15.83 0.35
CA ILE A 217 25.31 16.20 1.73
C ILE A 217 25.61 17.69 1.94
N ALA A 218 26.79 18.18 1.54
CA ALA A 218 27.13 19.60 1.66
C ALA A 218 26.17 20.51 0.86
N SER A 219 25.82 20.12 -0.36
CA SER A 219 24.85 20.86 -1.19
C SER A 219 23.46 20.91 -0.54
N VAL A 220 22.97 19.77 -0.04
CA VAL A 220 21.67 19.67 0.64
C VAL A 220 21.68 20.43 1.97
N SER A 221 22.73 20.34 2.77
CA SER A 221 22.91 21.13 4.00
C SER A 221 22.88 22.63 3.72
N SER A 222 23.52 23.09 2.64
CA SER A 222 23.47 24.48 2.20
C SER A 222 22.05 24.90 1.77
N ALA A 223 21.29 23.99 1.14
CA ALA A 223 19.90 24.24 0.78
C ALA A 223 18.97 24.29 2.01
N LEU A 224 19.24 23.48 3.04
CA LEU A 224 18.44 23.41 4.27
C LEU A 224 18.69 24.57 5.24
N ASN A 225 19.77 25.34 5.09
CA ASN A 225 20.20 26.35 6.05
C ASN A 225 19.30 27.60 6.14
N ALA A 226 18.02 27.50 5.78
CA ALA A 226 17.02 28.54 6.00
C ALA A 226 16.41 28.38 7.41
N PRO A 227 16.34 29.44 8.24
CA PRO A 227 15.80 29.36 9.60
C PRO A 227 14.38 28.80 9.68
N SER A 228 13.53 29.08 8.70
CA SER A 228 12.15 28.57 8.62
C SER A 228 12.07 27.05 8.48
N LEU A 229 13.12 26.40 7.96
CA LEU A 229 13.21 24.95 7.77
C LEU A 229 13.85 24.23 8.97
N GLN A 230 14.49 24.96 9.87
CA GLN A 230 15.20 24.40 11.03
C GLN A 230 14.31 24.27 12.26
N THR A 231 13.03 24.66 12.18
CA THR A 231 12.10 24.50 13.30
C THR A 231 11.76 23.02 13.49
N PRO A 232 11.53 22.56 14.73
CA PRO A 232 11.17 21.17 15.00
C PRO A 232 9.91 20.69 14.25
N GLN A 233 9.00 21.61 13.93
CA GLN A 233 7.76 21.31 13.21
C GLN A 233 7.97 21.19 11.69
N VAL A 234 8.90 21.93 11.10
CA VAL A 234 9.10 21.99 9.64
C VAL A 234 10.24 21.08 9.17
N LEU A 235 11.27 20.88 9.98
CA LEU A 235 12.43 20.06 9.62
C LEU A 235 12.05 18.65 9.11
N PRO A 236 11.08 17.92 9.72
CA PRO A 236 10.65 16.62 9.21
C PRO A 236 10.09 16.67 7.77
N PHE A 237 9.41 17.77 7.40
CA PHE A 237 8.89 17.97 6.05
C PHE A 237 10.01 18.28 5.05
N ALA A 238 10.98 19.11 5.44
CA ALA A 238 12.16 19.36 4.63
C ALA A 238 12.95 18.06 4.36
N LEU A 239 13.13 17.22 5.39
CA LEU A 239 13.77 15.92 5.26
C LEU A 239 12.98 14.96 4.36
N SER A 240 11.64 14.93 4.49
CA SER A 240 10.78 14.16 3.57
C SER A 240 10.95 14.58 2.10
N LEU A 241 11.07 15.89 1.80
CA LEU A 241 11.32 16.36 0.43
C LEU A 241 12.66 15.87 -0.12
N ILE A 242 13.72 15.89 0.70
CA ILE A 242 15.02 15.36 0.31
C ILE A 242 14.91 13.86 0.02
N MET A 243 14.24 13.11 0.90
CA MET A 243 14.07 11.67 0.76
C MET A 243 13.38 11.27 -0.54
N GLN A 244 12.41 12.05 -1.01
CA GLN A 244 11.74 11.83 -2.30
C GLN A 244 12.68 11.93 -3.51
N ARG A 245 13.84 12.57 -3.35
CA ARG A 245 14.87 12.66 -4.40
C ARG A 245 15.89 11.53 -4.30
N LEU A 246 16.01 10.86 -3.17
CA LEU A 246 16.99 9.79 -2.95
C LEU A 246 16.56 8.51 -3.68
N SER A 247 17.50 7.85 -4.39
CA SER A 247 17.25 6.50 -4.90
C SER A 247 17.15 5.46 -3.78
N ALA A 248 17.77 5.73 -2.64
CA ALA A 248 17.72 4.91 -1.44
C ALA A 248 17.32 5.81 -0.26
N PRO A 249 16.02 5.91 0.08
CA PRO A 249 15.51 6.87 1.07
C PRO A 249 16.19 6.77 2.44
N TRP A 250 16.64 5.57 2.83
CA TRP A 250 17.34 5.34 4.08
C TRP A 250 18.64 6.15 4.21
N GLN A 251 19.28 6.55 3.09
CA GLN A 251 20.53 7.33 3.10
C GLN A 251 20.38 8.71 3.74
N ILE A 252 19.15 9.19 3.99
CA ILE A 252 18.90 10.43 4.72
C ILE A 252 19.60 10.48 6.08
N ILE A 253 19.86 9.33 6.72
CA ILE A 253 20.58 9.25 8.00
C ILE A 253 21.98 9.85 7.93
N ARG A 254 22.62 9.85 6.75
CA ARG A 254 23.95 10.44 6.53
C ARG A 254 23.96 11.94 6.82
N LEU A 255 22.84 12.61 6.58
CA LEU A 255 22.68 14.01 6.95
C LEU A 255 22.68 14.16 8.47
N ALA A 256 21.99 13.29 9.20
CA ALA A 256 21.96 13.31 10.66
C ALA A 256 23.35 13.02 11.26
N ILE A 257 24.06 12.01 10.75
CA ILE A 257 25.44 11.68 11.14
C ILE A 257 26.36 12.87 10.89
N LYS A 258 26.26 13.51 9.72
CA LYS A 258 27.07 14.69 9.37
C LYS A 258 26.81 15.84 10.34
N MET A 259 25.56 16.11 10.67
CA MET A 259 25.18 17.20 11.58
C MET A 259 25.56 16.91 13.04
N ALA A 260 25.59 15.65 13.44
CA ALA A 260 26.06 15.23 14.77
C ALA A 260 27.58 15.12 14.87
N ALA A 261 28.29 15.14 13.73
CA ALA A 261 29.73 14.84 13.63
C ALA A 261 30.11 13.52 14.34
N SER A 262 29.20 12.54 14.32
CA SER A 262 29.34 11.25 14.99
C SER A 262 28.31 10.26 14.43
N ASP A 263 28.68 8.98 14.40
CA ASP A 263 27.82 7.83 14.11
C ASP A 263 27.24 7.16 15.37
N ASP A 264 27.69 7.56 16.57
CA ASP A 264 27.10 7.15 17.86
C ASP A 264 25.63 7.60 17.95
N GLU A 265 24.76 6.62 18.20
CA GLU A 265 23.31 6.81 18.26
C GLU A 265 22.88 7.93 19.21
N ILE A 266 23.49 8.02 20.41
CA ILE A 266 23.07 9.00 21.43
C ILE A 266 23.37 10.41 20.94
N ARG A 267 24.53 10.62 20.33
CA ARG A 267 24.91 11.92 19.74
C ARG A 267 24.01 12.30 18.59
N VAL A 268 23.67 11.37 17.70
CA VAL A 268 22.76 11.62 16.58
C VAL A 268 21.36 11.98 17.09
N ALA A 269 20.83 11.21 18.04
CA ALA A 269 19.52 11.43 18.66
C ALA A 269 19.41 12.76 19.41
N ALA A 270 20.53 13.27 19.94
CA ALA A 270 20.58 14.58 20.61
C ALA A 270 20.46 15.78 19.64
N THR A 271 20.60 15.55 18.32
CA THR A 271 20.43 16.61 17.32
C THR A 271 18.99 16.69 16.80
N PRO A 272 18.53 17.87 16.31
CA PRO A 272 17.26 17.97 15.58
C PRO A 272 17.16 17.04 14.37
N TYR A 273 18.30 16.65 13.78
CA TYR A 273 18.37 15.76 12.62
C TYR A 273 18.21 14.28 12.96
N GLY A 274 18.23 13.89 14.25
CA GLY A 274 17.92 12.52 14.67
C GLY A 274 16.55 12.05 14.19
N ILE A 275 15.62 12.98 13.92
CA ILE A 275 14.31 12.68 13.33
C ILE A 275 14.41 12.01 11.95
N ALA A 276 15.50 12.22 11.20
CA ALA A 276 15.76 11.54 9.93
C ALA A 276 15.87 10.01 10.11
N VAL A 277 16.48 9.57 11.21
CA VAL A 277 16.62 8.15 11.55
C VAL A 277 15.25 7.55 11.88
N THR A 278 14.48 8.24 12.71
CA THR A 278 13.10 7.85 13.04
C THR A 278 12.21 7.73 11.79
N ILE A 279 12.34 8.69 10.86
CA ILE A 279 11.64 8.67 9.58
C ILE A 279 12.04 7.44 8.76
N ALA A 280 13.35 7.20 8.57
CA ALA A 280 13.84 6.07 7.78
C ALA A 280 13.42 4.72 8.37
N LEU A 281 13.47 4.56 9.69
CA LEU A 281 13.01 3.34 10.39
C LEU A 281 11.51 3.12 10.24
N HIS A 282 10.70 4.19 10.29
CA HIS A 282 9.26 4.06 10.05
C HIS A 282 8.96 3.65 8.60
N ASP A 283 9.66 4.22 7.61
CA ASP A 283 9.48 3.86 6.21
C ASP A 283 9.87 2.39 5.95
N LEU A 284 10.96 1.91 6.56
CA LEU A 284 11.33 0.49 6.52
C LEU A 284 10.30 -0.42 7.22
N SER A 285 9.74 0.03 8.34
CA SER A 285 8.66 -0.70 9.03
C SER A 285 7.38 -0.79 8.20
N SER A 286 7.04 0.29 7.48
CA SER A 286 5.88 0.30 6.59
C SER A 286 6.10 -0.64 5.40
N LEU A 287 7.27 -0.57 4.77
CA LEU A 287 7.68 -1.48 3.70
C LEU A 287 7.65 -2.95 4.16
N ALA A 288 8.12 -3.23 5.37
CA ALA A 288 8.06 -4.56 5.99
C ALA A 288 6.63 -5.07 6.15
N ALA A 289 5.73 -4.20 6.61
CA ALA A 289 4.33 -4.53 6.82
C ALA A 289 3.61 -4.82 5.49
N ASP A 290 3.87 -4.01 4.47
CA ASP A 290 3.32 -4.20 3.11
C ASP A 290 3.83 -5.50 2.50
N LEU A 291 5.14 -5.74 2.54
CA LEU A 291 5.76 -6.98 2.05
C LEU A 291 5.16 -8.21 2.75
N ARG A 292 4.98 -8.16 4.08
CA ARG A 292 4.34 -9.24 4.82
C ARG A 292 2.90 -9.49 4.36
N MET A 293 2.15 -8.44 4.04
CA MET A 293 0.79 -8.59 3.54
C MET A 293 0.76 -9.21 2.14
N ASP A 294 1.69 -8.81 1.27
CA ASP A 294 1.82 -9.35 -0.08
C ASP A 294 2.19 -10.84 -0.05
N ILE A 295 3.17 -11.22 0.78
CA ILE A 295 3.56 -12.61 1.03
C ILE A 295 2.36 -13.44 1.50
N LYS A 296 1.61 -12.96 2.50
CA LYS A 296 0.43 -13.66 3.04
C LYS A 296 -0.69 -13.83 2.02
N ARG A 297 -0.79 -12.94 1.03
CA ARG A 297 -1.78 -13.01 -0.05
C ARG A 297 -1.29 -13.82 -1.26
N GLY A 298 -0.03 -14.27 -1.25
CA GLY A 298 0.59 -14.96 -2.39
C GLY A 298 0.93 -14.03 -3.55
N HIS A 299 1.04 -12.71 -3.32
CA HIS A 299 1.44 -11.75 -4.34
C HIS A 299 2.96 -11.59 -4.35
N PHE A 300 3.64 -12.19 -5.32
CA PHE A 300 5.11 -12.25 -5.36
C PHE A 300 5.76 -11.28 -6.36
N ASP A 301 4.99 -10.58 -7.20
CA ASP A 301 5.50 -9.80 -8.33
C ASP A 301 6.57 -8.76 -7.96
N ASN A 302 6.39 -8.07 -6.83
CA ASN A 302 7.30 -7.00 -6.37
C ASN A 302 8.19 -7.41 -5.20
N VAL A 303 8.12 -8.68 -4.77
CA VAL A 303 8.77 -9.13 -3.54
C VAL A 303 10.30 -9.02 -3.64
N ALA A 304 10.88 -9.29 -4.82
CA ALA A 304 12.32 -9.13 -5.02
C ALA A 304 12.81 -7.69 -4.84
N GLU A 305 12.09 -6.71 -5.41
CA GLU A 305 12.43 -5.30 -5.27
C GLU A 305 12.22 -4.82 -3.84
N GLN A 306 11.10 -5.15 -3.21
CA GLN A 306 10.81 -4.79 -1.83
C GLN A 306 11.83 -5.41 -0.85
N LEU A 307 12.18 -6.68 -1.03
CA LEU A 307 13.21 -7.36 -0.23
C LEU A 307 14.57 -6.67 -0.39
N LYS A 308 14.94 -6.27 -1.61
CA LYS A 308 16.17 -5.53 -1.85
C LYS A 308 16.19 -4.19 -1.12
N ILE A 309 15.15 -3.37 -1.26
CA ILE A 309 15.07 -2.05 -0.62
C ILE A 309 15.16 -2.20 0.90
N LEU A 310 14.43 -3.16 1.45
CA LEU A 310 14.45 -3.47 2.87
C LEU A 310 15.82 -3.97 3.34
N HIS A 311 16.42 -4.91 2.63
CA HIS A 311 17.77 -5.42 2.89
C HIS A 311 18.80 -4.28 2.91
N ASP A 312 18.82 -3.46 1.86
CA ASP A 312 19.76 -2.36 1.70
C ASP A 312 19.55 -1.31 2.79
N GLY A 313 18.30 -1.05 3.17
CA GLY A 313 17.95 -0.15 4.28
C GLY A 313 18.42 -0.68 5.63
N VAL A 314 18.06 -1.92 5.98
CA VAL A 314 18.46 -2.54 7.26
C VAL A 314 19.98 -2.60 7.38
N ARG A 315 20.66 -3.04 6.31
CA ARG A 315 22.12 -3.06 6.23
C ARG A 315 22.70 -1.66 6.39
N GLY A 316 22.21 -0.71 5.58
CA GLY A 316 22.68 0.66 5.53
C GLY A 316 22.63 1.35 6.90
N LEU A 317 21.49 1.25 7.59
CA LEU A 317 21.33 1.81 8.94
C LEU A 317 22.35 1.20 9.91
N ARG A 318 22.51 -0.13 9.92
CA ARG A 318 23.46 -0.79 10.83
C ARG A 318 24.93 -0.48 10.51
N THR A 319 25.26 -0.27 9.24
CA THR A 319 26.64 0.01 8.82
C THR A 319 27.05 1.46 9.05
N GLU A 320 26.11 2.38 9.08
CA GLU A 320 26.39 3.82 9.18
C GLU A 320 26.10 4.42 10.55
N LEU A 321 25.30 3.74 11.37
CA LEU A 321 25.00 4.14 12.75
C LEU A 321 25.36 3.03 13.73
N ASP A 322 26.06 3.40 14.80
CA ASP A 322 26.34 2.50 15.92
C ASP A 322 25.09 2.41 16.81
N LEU A 323 24.15 1.55 16.39
CA LEU A 323 22.86 1.33 17.05
C LEU A 323 23.01 0.34 18.20
N ARG A 324 22.52 0.73 19.38
CA ARG A 324 22.51 -0.12 20.56
C ARG A 324 21.30 -1.05 20.52
N ASN A 325 21.47 -2.31 20.92
CA ASN A 325 20.38 -3.30 20.85
C ASN A 325 19.17 -2.96 21.74
N ASP A 326 19.38 -2.26 22.84
CA ASP A 326 18.36 -1.90 23.84
C ASP A 326 17.73 -0.51 23.60
N SER A 327 18.26 0.26 22.65
CA SER A 327 17.70 1.56 22.29
C SER A 327 16.36 1.45 21.57
N ALA A 328 15.65 2.57 21.44
CA ALA A 328 14.40 2.61 20.69
C ALA A 328 14.63 2.27 19.21
N TRP A 329 15.68 2.84 18.58
CA TRP A 329 16.00 2.58 17.18
C TRP A 329 16.51 1.15 16.95
N GLY A 330 17.36 0.63 17.83
CA GLY A 330 17.84 -0.75 17.74
C GLY A 330 16.74 -1.80 17.94
N ARG A 331 15.83 -1.56 18.91
CA ARG A 331 14.63 -2.42 19.08
C ARG A 331 13.70 -2.37 17.88
N GLN A 332 13.48 -1.20 17.29
CA GLN A 332 12.66 -1.06 16.10
C GLN A 332 13.27 -1.80 14.90
N LEU A 333 14.59 -1.65 14.66
CA LEU A 333 15.29 -2.36 13.59
C LEU A 333 15.25 -3.89 13.80
N THR A 334 15.39 -4.33 15.06
CA THR A 334 15.27 -5.75 15.43
C THR A 334 13.85 -6.27 15.17
N SER A 335 12.82 -5.50 15.52
CA SER A 335 11.42 -5.85 15.25
C SER A 335 11.15 -5.99 13.75
N ILE A 336 11.62 -5.05 12.93
CA ILE A 336 11.50 -5.11 11.47
C ILE A 336 12.10 -6.42 10.95
N ARG A 337 13.34 -6.73 11.35
CA ARG A 337 14.02 -7.98 10.93
C ARG A 337 13.25 -9.22 11.37
N ALA A 338 12.75 -9.26 12.61
CA ALA A 338 11.99 -10.39 13.13
C ALA A 338 10.65 -10.59 12.38
N ASP A 339 9.91 -9.52 12.13
CA ASP A 339 8.61 -9.58 11.45
C ASP A 339 8.72 -10.14 10.03
N ILE A 340 9.72 -9.68 9.28
CA ILE A 340 9.98 -10.19 7.92
C ILE A 340 10.54 -11.61 7.97
N SER A 341 11.51 -11.89 8.85
CA SER A 341 12.08 -13.24 8.99
C SER A 341 11.00 -14.28 9.25
N ASN A 342 10.09 -14.02 10.19
CA ASN A 342 9.00 -14.93 10.54
C ASN A 342 8.05 -15.17 9.35
N SER A 343 7.76 -14.11 8.58
CA SER A 343 6.84 -14.18 7.43
C SER A 343 7.48 -14.92 6.25
N LEU A 344 8.76 -14.71 6.00
CA LEU A 344 9.50 -15.40 4.95
C LEU A 344 9.72 -16.87 5.32
N GLN A 345 10.09 -17.15 6.58
CA GLN A 345 10.35 -18.51 7.06
C GLN A 345 9.12 -19.42 6.89
N SER A 346 7.93 -18.95 7.26
CA SER A 346 6.71 -19.76 7.11
C SER A 346 6.42 -20.13 5.66
N GLU A 347 6.63 -19.20 4.72
CA GLU A 347 6.43 -19.50 3.31
C GLU A 347 7.52 -20.42 2.75
N ILE A 348 8.79 -20.14 3.06
CA ILE A 348 9.95 -20.95 2.63
C ILE A 348 9.80 -22.40 3.09
N ASP A 349 9.53 -22.64 4.38
CA ASP A 349 9.39 -23.98 4.94
C ASP A 349 8.19 -24.75 4.32
N SER A 350 7.20 -24.04 3.77
CA SER A 350 6.04 -24.67 3.11
C SER A 350 6.34 -25.19 1.70
N VAL A 351 7.33 -24.62 0.99
CA VAL A 351 7.58 -24.88 -0.44
C VAL A 351 7.91 -26.35 -0.71
N PRO A 352 8.82 -27.03 0.02
CA PRO A 352 9.11 -28.44 -0.23
C PRO A 352 7.87 -29.34 -0.12
N GLY A 353 6.96 -29.03 0.80
CA GLY A 353 5.70 -29.78 0.97
C GLY A 353 4.79 -29.67 -0.26
N ARG A 354 4.66 -28.46 -0.82
CA ARG A 354 3.86 -28.21 -2.04
C ARG A 354 4.45 -28.92 -3.25
N VAL A 355 5.76 -28.84 -3.45
CA VAL A 355 6.47 -29.54 -4.55
C VAL A 355 6.34 -31.06 -4.41
N ARG A 356 6.55 -31.60 -3.20
CA ARG A 356 6.36 -33.03 -2.91
C ARG A 356 4.94 -33.49 -3.24
N ARG A 357 3.92 -32.69 -2.92
CA ARG A 357 2.51 -33.04 -3.20
C ARG A 357 2.24 -33.25 -4.69
N ILE A 358 2.84 -32.42 -5.55
CA ILE A 358 2.68 -32.47 -7.01
C ILE A 358 3.47 -33.64 -7.60
N LEU A 359 4.74 -33.81 -7.18
CA LEU A 359 5.64 -34.81 -7.74
C LEU A 359 5.49 -36.22 -7.13
N ARG A 360 4.73 -36.37 -6.03
CA ARG A 360 4.58 -37.65 -5.34
C ARG A 360 4.09 -38.72 -6.31
N GLN A 361 4.93 -39.74 -6.49
CA GLN A 361 4.56 -40.93 -7.23
C GLN A 361 3.58 -41.75 -6.38
N ARG A 362 2.38 -41.97 -6.91
CA ARG A 362 1.37 -42.87 -6.30
C ARG A 362 1.43 -44.22 -6.99
N SER A 363 1.08 -45.29 -6.26
CA SER A 363 0.89 -46.59 -6.91
C SER A 363 -0.23 -46.49 -7.94
N ASP A 364 -0.15 -47.24 -9.04
CA ASP A 364 -1.14 -47.14 -10.12
C ASP A 364 -2.57 -47.45 -9.65
N LYS A 365 -2.71 -48.21 -8.56
CA LYS A 365 -3.99 -48.55 -7.92
C LYS A 365 -4.61 -47.39 -7.13
N ASP A 366 -3.79 -46.43 -6.69
CA ASP A 366 -4.19 -45.27 -5.89
C ASP A 366 -4.41 -44.01 -6.75
N ILE A 367 -4.33 -44.16 -8.08
CA ILE A 367 -4.59 -43.09 -9.04
C ILE A 367 -6.11 -43.00 -9.26
N PRO A 368 -6.76 -41.87 -8.93
CA PRO A 368 -8.19 -41.67 -9.21
C PRO A 368 -8.51 -41.89 -10.69
N SER A 369 -9.76 -42.19 -11.02
CA SER A 369 -10.17 -42.47 -12.42
C SER A 369 -9.99 -41.27 -13.38
N ALA A 370 -9.85 -40.05 -12.85
CA ALA A 370 -9.55 -38.83 -13.62
C ALA A 370 -8.57 -37.94 -12.83
N PRO A 371 -7.30 -38.34 -12.74
CA PRO A 371 -6.31 -37.62 -11.95
C PRO A 371 -5.83 -36.40 -12.77
N ARG A 372 -5.98 -35.19 -12.22
CA ARG A 372 -5.50 -33.97 -12.86
C ARG A 372 -4.53 -33.25 -11.95
N ILE A 373 -3.44 -32.80 -12.55
CA ILE A 373 -2.58 -31.80 -11.95
C ILE A 373 -3.11 -30.47 -12.45
N ASP A 374 -3.41 -29.58 -11.52
CA ASP A 374 -3.81 -28.23 -11.85
C ASP A 374 -2.58 -27.43 -12.32
N ALA A 375 -2.69 -26.82 -13.50
CA ALA A 375 -1.62 -25.99 -14.04
C ALA A 375 -1.37 -24.77 -13.14
N GLY A 376 -2.42 -24.21 -12.52
CA GLY A 376 -2.28 -23.10 -11.57
C GLY A 376 -1.44 -23.49 -10.35
N GLU A 377 -1.66 -24.68 -9.78
CA GLU A 377 -0.85 -25.17 -8.65
C GLU A 377 0.63 -25.37 -9.03
N VAL A 378 0.92 -25.76 -10.29
CA VAL A 378 2.29 -25.90 -10.80
C VAL A 378 2.95 -24.53 -10.95
N ASP A 379 2.26 -23.56 -11.54
CA ASP A 379 2.78 -22.20 -11.72
C ASP A 379 3.01 -21.52 -10.36
N GLU A 380 2.10 -21.68 -9.40
CA GLU A 380 2.28 -21.21 -8.03
C GLU A 380 3.48 -21.85 -7.34
N ALA A 381 3.65 -23.17 -7.46
CA ALA A 381 4.80 -23.86 -6.88
C ALA A 381 6.12 -23.42 -7.54
N ALA A 382 6.14 -23.18 -8.86
CA ALA A 382 7.31 -22.66 -9.55
C ALA A 382 7.65 -21.23 -9.10
N ALA A 383 6.65 -20.37 -8.94
CA ALA A 383 6.83 -19.02 -8.39
C ALA A 383 7.37 -19.04 -6.95
N LEU A 384 6.90 -19.98 -6.13
CA LEU A 384 7.41 -20.16 -4.76
C LEU A 384 8.85 -20.66 -4.72
N ILE A 385 9.25 -21.53 -5.65
CA ILE A 385 10.66 -21.96 -5.80
C ILE A 385 11.54 -20.75 -6.15
N ASP A 386 11.11 -19.93 -7.12
CA ASP A 386 11.84 -18.72 -7.52
C ASP A 386 11.93 -17.72 -6.35
N PHE A 387 10.83 -17.54 -5.61
CA PHE A 387 10.80 -16.74 -4.39
C PHE A 387 11.83 -17.21 -3.33
N VAL A 388 12.01 -18.51 -3.12
CA VAL A 388 13.07 -19.04 -2.23
C VAL A 388 14.46 -18.64 -2.74
N ALA A 389 14.68 -18.68 -4.06
CA ALA A 389 15.95 -18.26 -4.67
C ALA A 389 16.21 -16.76 -4.46
N VAL A 390 15.19 -15.91 -4.63
CA VAL A 390 15.25 -14.47 -4.36
C VAL A 390 15.56 -14.19 -2.88
N CYS A 391 14.89 -14.89 -1.96
CA CYS A 391 15.12 -14.72 -0.52
C CYS A 391 16.57 -15.01 -0.13
N ARG A 392 17.18 -16.01 -0.77
CA ARG A 392 18.59 -16.38 -0.56
C ARG A 392 19.55 -15.24 -0.91
N THR A 393 19.25 -14.41 -1.92
CA THR A 393 20.09 -13.26 -2.31
C THR A 393 20.20 -12.21 -1.19
N TYR A 394 19.17 -12.07 -0.36
CA TYR A 394 19.07 -11.03 0.67
C TYR A 394 19.11 -11.60 2.11
N ALA A 395 19.42 -12.88 2.26
CA ALA A 395 19.23 -13.60 3.51
C ALA A 395 20.15 -13.13 4.66
N SER A 396 21.32 -12.56 4.35
CA SER A 396 22.35 -12.20 5.34
C SER A 396 21.84 -11.20 6.38
N GLU A 397 21.03 -10.25 5.94
CA GLU A 397 20.52 -9.17 6.80
C GLU A 397 19.15 -9.51 7.40
N LEU A 398 18.40 -10.41 6.77
CA LEU A 398 17.03 -10.76 7.13
C LEU A 398 16.91 -11.96 8.06
N ALA A 399 18.03 -12.52 8.54
CA ALA A 399 18.07 -13.65 9.48
C ALA A 399 17.43 -14.95 8.95
N ILE A 400 17.41 -15.15 7.63
CA ILE A 400 16.83 -16.34 6.97
C ILE A 400 17.87 -17.19 6.20
N ASN A 401 19.17 -16.98 6.44
CA ASN A 401 20.24 -17.69 5.72
C ASN A 401 20.13 -19.21 5.83
N GLU A 402 19.94 -19.70 7.05
CA GLU A 402 19.91 -21.14 7.30
C GLU A 402 18.69 -21.79 6.63
N VAL A 403 17.50 -21.20 6.81
CA VAL A 403 16.26 -21.76 6.26
C VAL A 403 16.23 -21.71 4.73
N THR A 404 16.70 -20.61 4.11
CA THR A 404 16.76 -20.52 2.64
C THR A 404 17.76 -21.52 2.06
N LEU A 405 18.97 -21.64 2.63
CA LEU A 405 19.99 -22.57 2.15
C LEU A 405 19.54 -24.02 2.26
N ARG A 406 19.01 -24.41 3.43
CA ARG A 406 18.50 -25.76 3.67
C ARG A 406 17.36 -26.10 2.70
N THR A 407 16.35 -25.24 2.63
CA THR A 407 15.16 -25.46 1.79
C THR A 407 15.53 -25.54 0.31
N TYR A 408 16.41 -24.66 -0.16
CA TYR A 408 16.85 -24.67 -1.56
C TYR A 408 17.59 -25.96 -1.90
N SER A 409 18.49 -26.41 -1.02
CA SER A 409 19.22 -27.68 -1.20
C SER A 409 18.28 -28.88 -1.22
N ASP A 410 17.31 -28.92 -0.30
CA ASP A 410 16.29 -29.97 -0.24
C ASP A 410 15.43 -30.00 -1.51
N LEU A 411 15.05 -28.82 -2.02
CA LEU A 411 14.30 -28.69 -3.27
C LEU A 411 15.10 -29.21 -4.46
N GLN A 412 16.37 -28.84 -4.58
CA GLN A 412 17.25 -29.34 -5.65
C GLN A 412 17.33 -30.87 -5.63
N GLN A 413 17.72 -31.46 -4.49
CA GLN A 413 17.85 -32.92 -4.38
C GLN A 413 16.53 -33.64 -4.67
N TYR A 414 15.42 -33.15 -4.13
CA TYR A 414 14.12 -33.80 -4.31
C TYR A 414 13.61 -33.69 -5.75
N VAL A 415 13.70 -32.52 -6.38
CA VAL A 415 13.23 -32.30 -7.75
C VAL A 415 14.07 -33.10 -8.74
N GLU A 416 15.40 -33.09 -8.61
CA GLU A 416 16.28 -33.90 -9.46
C GLU A 416 15.92 -35.38 -9.39
N HIS A 417 15.92 -35.96 -8.18
CA HIS A 417 15.63 -37.38 -7.99
C HIS A 417 14.20 -37.76 -8.42
N SER A 418 13.22 -36.91 -8.13
CA SER A 418 11.82 -37.16 -8.51
C SER A 418 11.64 -37.09 -10.03
N THR A 419 12.32 -36.17 -10.72
CA THR A 419 12.23 -36.03 -12.18
C THR A 419 12.82 -37.25 -12.86
N GLU A 420 14.00 -37.72 -12.43
CA GLU A 420 14.61 -38.95 -12.96
C GLU A 420 13.70 -40.17 -12.74
N ALA A 421 13.19 -40.34 -11.53
CA ALA A 421 12.29 -41.45 -11.22
C ALA A 421 10.98 -41.38 -12.02
N LEU A 422 10.44 -40.18 -12.24
CA LEU A 422 9.22 -39.99 -13.02
C LEU A 422 9.46 -40.32 -14.51
N VAL A 423 10.58 -39.88 -15.08
CA VAL A 423 10.98 -40.22 -16.45
C VAL A 423 11.21 -41.73 -16.61
N GLN A 424 11.82 -42.40 -15.62
CA GLN A 424 11.95 -43.85 -15.63
C GLN A 424 10.58 -44.55 -15.58
N SER A 425 9.65 -44.05 -14.75
CA SER A 425 8.30 -44.62 -14.64
C SER A 425 7.47 -44.53 -15.93
N LEU A 426 7.81 -43.63 -16.85
CA LEU A 426 7.15 -43.54 -18.16
C LEU A 426 7.48 -44.71 -19.09
N ARG A 427 8.58 -45.45 -18.86
CA ARG A 427 9.08 -46.53 -19.73
C ARG A 427 8.37 -47.89 -19.55
N GLY A 428 7.43 -48.01 -18.62
CA GLY A 428 6.76 -49.28 -18.32
C GLY A 428 5.45 -49.16 -17.53
N GLY A 429 4.78 -48.01 -17.59
CA GLY A 429 3.56 -47.72 -16.81
C GLY A 429 2.26 -48.15 -17.51
N ASP A 430 1.23 -48.44 -16.71
CA ASP A 430 -0.12 -48.74 -17.23
C ASP A 430 -0.66 -47.56 -18.07
N ALA A 431 -1.37 -47.86 -19.16
CA ALA A 431 -1.88 -46.87 -20.11
C ALA A 431 -2.84 -45.86 -19.44
N LYS A 432 -3.50 -46.27 -18.34
CA LYS A 432 -4.37 -45.41 -17.52
C LYS A 432 -3.58 -44.39 -16.68
N ALA A 433 -2.39 -44.74 -16.21
CA ALA A 433 -1.52 -43.89 -15.38
C ALA A 433 -0.61 -42.98 -16.23
N ARG A 434 -0.36 -43.33 -17.50
CA ARG A 434 0.59 -42.63 -18.39
C ARG A 434 0.32 -41.13 -18.54
N ALA A 435 -0.94 -40.73 -18.75
CA ALA A 435 -1.30 -39.31 -18.92
C ALA A 435 -1.03 -38.49 -17.65
N TYR A 436 -1.31 -39.06 -16.48
CA TYR A 436 -1.02 -38.42 -15.19
C TYR A 436 0.48 -38.28 -14.97
N ARG A 437 1.25 -39.35 -15.25
CA ARG A 437 2.72 -39.33 -15.13
C ARG A 437 3.35 -38.33 -16.08
N GLN A 438 2.84 -38.19 -17.30
CA GLN A 438 3.28 -37.15 -18.24
C GLN A 438 3.03 -35.74 -17.69
N ALA A 439 1.87 -35.49 -17.07
CA ALA A 439 1.61 -34.22 -16.41
C ALA A 439 2.57 -33.98 -15.22
N GLN A 440 2.87 -35.02 -14.42
CA GLN A 440 3.85 -34.91 -13.32
C GLN A 440 5.26 -34.59 -13.84
N VAL A 441 5.67 -35.21 -14.95
CA VAL A 441 6.96 -34.93 -15.59
C VAL A 441 7.01 -33.52 -16.16
N ALA A 442 5.93 -33.03 -16.78
CA ALA A 442 5.87 -31.64 -17.26
C ALA A 442 6.01 -30.64 -16.11
N ALA A 443 5.33 -30.89 -14.98
CA ALA A 443 5.50 -30.08 -13.76
C ALA A 443 6.93 -30.15 -13.21
N ALA A 444 7.52 -31.34 -13.16
CA ALA A 444 8.89 -31.55 -12.70
C ALA A 444 9.91 -30.80 -13.57
N ILE A 445 9.76 -30.85 -14.91
CA ILE A 445 10.60 -30.11 -15.86
C ILE A 445 10.47 -28.60 -15.64
N ARG A 446 9.25 -28.10 -15.37
CA ARG A 446 9.06 -26.68 -15.04
C ARG A 446 9.80 -26.29 -13.76
N PHE A 447 9.79 -27.13 -12.73
CA PHE A 447 10.59 -26.89 -11.52
C PHE A 447 12.10 -26.98 -11.77
N CYS A 448 12.52 -27.88 -12.66
CA CYS A 448 13.91 -27.98 -13.09
C CYS A 448 14.41 -26.70 -13.79
N ASP A 449 13.56 -26.07 -14.61
CA ASP A 449 13.89 -24.82 -15.30
C ASP A 449 14.24 -23.71 -14.30
N VAL A 450 13.46 -23.61 -13.21
CA VAL A 450 13.69 -22.63 -12.13
C VAL A 450 14.91 -22.98 -11.27
N LEU A 451 15.12 -24.26 -10.92
CA LEU A 451 16.18 -24.68 -9.98
C LEU A 451 17.57 -24.88 -10.60
N PHE A 452 17.61 -25.34 -11.85
CA PHE A 452 18.82 -25.79 -12.55
C PHE A 452 19.08 -25.06 -13.86
N GLY A 453 18.11 -24.28 -14.35
CA GLY A 453 18.19 -23.53 -15.59
C GLY A 453 17.68 -24.30 -16.80
N HIS A 454 17.55 -23.55 -17.90
CA HIS A 454 16.86 -23.98 -19.11
C HIS A 454 17.46 -25.20 -19.80
N ASP A 455 18.79 -25.29 -19.85
CA ASP A 455 19.49 -26.38 -20.53
C ASP A 455 19.22 -27.74 -19.86
N TYR A 456 19.17 -27.77 -18.53
CA TYR A 456 18.85 -28.98 -17.78
C TYR A 456 17.38 -29.37 -17.95
N ALA A 457 16.47 -28.40 -17.94
CA ALA A 457 15.05 -28.64 -18.21
C ALA A 457 14.83 -29.23 -19.62
N GLN A 458 15.53 -28.71 -20.64
CA GLN A 458 15.49 -29.26 -22.00
C GLN A 458 16.02 -30.70 -22.07
N LEU A 459 17.11 -31.00 -21.34
CA LEU A 459 17.65 -32.36 -21.26
C LEU A 459 16.62 -33.34 -20.69
N MET A 460 15.95 -32.97 -19.60
CA MET A 460 14.90 -33.81 -18.99
C MET A 460 13.65 -33.93 -19.88
N SER A 461 13.29 -32.87 -20.61
CA SER A 461 12.23 -32.90 -21.62
C SER A 461 12.51 -33.93 -22.73
N ARG A 462 13.71 -33.92 -23.31
CA ARG A 462 14.13 -34.93 -24.30
C ARG A 462 14.16 -36.34 -23.71
N ALA A 463 14.60 -36.49 -22.47
CA ALA A 463 14.61 -37.80 -21.79
C ALA A 463 13.18 -38.35 -21.58
N ALA A 464 12.23 -37.48 -21.24
CA ALA A 464 10.82 -37.82 -21.11
C ALA A 464 10.18 -38.22 -22.46
N GLU A 465 10.43 -37.47 -23.52
CA GLU A 465 9.96 -37.80 -24.88
C GLU A 465 10.46 -39.18 -25.31
N ASN A 466 11.76 -39.43 -25.15
CA ASN A 466 12.38 -40.72 -25.47
C ASN A 466 11.77 -41.88 -24.64
N ALA A 467 11.43 -41.63 -23.38
CA ALA A 467 10.80 -42.64 -22.52
C ALA A 467 9.39 -43.01 -23.00
N VAL A 468 8.63 -42.04 -23.55
CA VAL A 468 7.29 -42.28 -24.11
C VAL A 468 7.36 -42.98 -25.47
N THR A 469 8.33 -42.64 -26.32
CA THR A 469 8.46 -43.23 -27.67
C THR A 469 9.17 -44.59 -27.67
N GLY A 470 10.02 -44.87 -26.68
CA GLY A 470 10.85 -46.06 -26.60
C GLY A 470 10.09 -47.39 -26.51
N GLU A 471 8.82 -47.39 -26.07
CA GLU A 471 7.96 -48.58 -26.06
C GLU A 471 7.46 -49.00 -27.47
N ARG A 472 7.60 -48.16 -28.51
CA ARG A 472 7.14 -48.46 -29.89
C ARG A 472 8.14 -49.27 -30.72
N LYS A 473 8.91 -50.18 -30.13
CA LYS A 473 9.64 -51.20 -30.92
C LYS A 473 8.85 -52.50 -30.87
N PRO A 474 8.06 -52.85 -31.91
CA PRO A 474 7.45 -54.17 -31.97
C PRO A 474 8.58 -55.19 -31.96
N SER A 475 8.44 -56.20 -31.10
CA SER A 475 9.23 -57.42 -31.16
C SER A 475 9.21 -57.91 -32.61
N ARG A 476 10.36 -57.85 -33.28
CA ARG A 476 10.56 -58.59 -34.53
C ARG A 476 10.39 -60.06 -34.17
N ALA A 477 9.23 -60.62 -34.52
CA ALA A 477 9.02 -62.05 -34.55
C ALA A 477 10.03 -62.63 -35.56
N GLY A 478 10.91 -63.48 -35.05
CA GLY A 478 11.72 -64.40 -35.83
C GLY A 478 11.04 -65.76 -35.92
#